data_AF-A0A929DS94-F1
#
_entry.id   AF-A0A929DS94-F1
#
_cell.length_a   1.000
_cell.length_b   1.000
_cell.length_c   1.000
_cell.angle_alpha   90.00
_cell.angle_beta   90.00
_cell.angle_gamma   90.00
#
_symmetry.space_group_name_H-M   'P 1'
#
loop_
_entity.id
_entity.type
_entity.pdbx_description
1 polymer ?
#
loop_
_entity_poly.entity_id
_entity_poly.type
_entity_poly.pdbx_seq_one_letter_code
_entity_poly.pdbx_strand_id
1 'polypeptide(L)'
;MSIFSVPAQSLAETDIWGDEIDLDPTLAEIHYISLREQKQKTVPVLFKTGQQLSTEAGKGFDRITIKPGSDVISTQRPGEVRLNLYRGGGKQRVLIGSLSIRYYRQDDDNWTPRYMLVQEPIVIRQGNRLIPLASTTGAGNLVLVGNNLPNAEGYYSELTFTQGLDKTFVDTWQIFRVR
;
A
#
# COMPACT_ATOMS: atom_id res chain seq x y z
N MET A 1 -49.88 -7.87 -30.23
CA MET A 1 -48.80 -8.76 -29.74
C MET A 1 -47.57 -8.46 -30.59
N SER A 2 -46.70 -7.57 -30.14
CA SER A 2 -45.39 -7.29 -30.75
C SER A 2 -44.48 -6.78 -29.64
N ILE A 3 -43.50 -7.60 -29.26
CA ILE A 3 -42.53 -7.32 -28.20
C ILE A 3 -41.34 -6.66 -28.89
N PHE A 4 -41.07 -5.39 -28.58
CA PHE A 4 -39.82 -4.74 -28.98
C PHE A 4 -38.70 -5.29 -28.08
N SER A 5 -37.88 -6.17 -28.64
CA SER A 5 -36.61 -6.59 -28.06
C SER A 5 -35.58 -5.50 -28.35
N VAL A 6 -35.16 -4.77 -27.32
CA VAL A 6 -33.97 -3.91 -27.38
C VAL A 6 -32.78 -4.81 -27.08
N PRO A 7 -31.78 -4.93 -27.97
CA PRO A 7 -30.60 -5.73 -27.68
C PRO A 7 -29.84 -5.07 -26.53
N ALA A 8 -29.55 -5.85 -25.49
CA ALA A 8 -28.62 -5.48 -24.46
C ALA A 8 -27.24 -5.27 -25.11
N GLN A 9 -26.89 -4.02 -25.40
CA GLN A 9 -25.50 -3.67 -25.64
C GLN A 9 -24.77 -3.90 -24.32
N SER A 10 -24.00 -5.00 -24.27
CA SER A 10 -22.97 -5.19 -23.27
C SER A 10 -22.00 -4.02 -23.41
N LEU A 11 -22.04 -3.09 -22.48
CA LEU A 11 -20.89 -2.25 -22.22
C LEU A 11 -19.83 -3.20 -21.71
N ALA A 12 -18.90 -3.57 -22.59
CA ALA A 12 -17.69 -4.25 -22.20
C ALA A 12 -16.99 -3.33 -21.20
N GLU A 13 -17.02 -3.72 -19.92
CA GLU A 13 -16.12 -3.18 -18.91
C GLU A 13 -14.70 -3.42 -19.41
N THR A 14 -14.10 -2.38 -19.98
CA THR A 14 -12.68 -2.40 -20.30
C THR A 14 -11.98 -2.23 -18.97
N ASP A 15 -11.68 -3.35 -18.31
CA ASP A 15 -10.80 -3.40 -17.16
C ASP A 15 -9.52 -2.67 -17.59
N ILE A 16 -9.16 -1.58 -16.93
CA ILE A 16 -8.01 -0.70 -17.29
C ILE A 16 -6.68 -1.38 -16.90
N TRP A 17 -6.71 -2.71 -16.86
CA TRP A 17 -5.63 -3.67 -16.74
C TRP A 17 -5.80 -4.76 -17.81
N GLY A 18 -6.44 -4.43 -18.94
CA GLY A 18 -6.75 -5.36 -20.02
C GLY A 18 -5.50 -6.06 -20.51
N ASP A 19 -5.38 -7.33 -20.15
CA ASP A 19 -4.56 -8.44 -20.68
C ASP A 19 -3.13 -8.20 -21.19
N GLU A 20 -2.54 -7.01 -21.06
CA GLU A 20 -1.24 -6.71 -21.66
C GLU A 20 -0.41 -5.70 -20.84
N ILE A 21 -0.13 -6.05 -19.58
CA ILE A 21 1.07 -5.55 -18.88
C ILE A 21 1.91 -6.77 -18.56
N ASP A 22 2.76 -7.17 -19.50
CA ASP A 22 3.60 -8.39 -19.45
C ASP A 22 4.85 -8.24 -18.56
N LEU A 23 4.82 -7.32 -17.60
CA LEU A 23 5.88 -7.12 -16.62
C LEU A 23 5.20 -6.79 -15.31
N ASP A 24 5.21 -7.69 -14.31
CA ASP A 24 4.76 -7.39 -12.94
C ASP A 24 5.49 -6.12 -12.44
N PRO A 25 4.91 -4.90 -12.52
CA PRO A 25 5.69 -3.72 -12.21
C PRO A 25 6.03 -3.74 -10.72
N THR A 26 7.21 -3.24 -10.38
CA THR A 26 7.51 -2.98 -8.96
C THR A 26 6.60 -1.86 -8.54
N LEU A 27 5.65 -2.13 -7.64
CA LEU A 27 4.67 -1.17 -7.14
C LEU A 27 5.34 -0.16 -6.20
N ALA A 28 6.25 -0.66 -5.37
CA ALA A 28 6.97 0.12 -4.38
C ALA A 28 8.29 -0.55 -4.00
N GLU A 29 9.21 0.20 -3.44
CA GLU A 29 10.38 -0.35 -2.75
C GLU A 29 10.27 -0.09 -1.25
N ILE A 30 10.41 -1.15 -0.44
CA ILE A 30 10.49 -1.02 1.02
C ILE A 30 11.97 -0.97 1.42
N HIS A 31 12.39 0.17 1.94
CA HIS A 31 13.74 0.41 2.45
C HIS A 31 13.70 0.27 3.97
N TYR A 32 14.20 -0.84 4.48
CA TYR A 32 14.36 -1.13 5.90
C TYR A 32 15.67 -0.55 6.41
N ILE A 33 15.61 0.35 7.40
CA ILE A 33 16.78 1.11 7.87
C ILE A 33 17.07 0.77 9.34
N SER A 34 18.28 0.28 9.60
CA SER A 34 18.84 0.09 10.94
C SER A 34 19.92 1.15 11.19
N LEU A 35 19.64 2.09 12.09
CA LEU A 35 20.53 3.20 12.41
C LEU A 35 21.70 2.76 13.27
N ARG A 36 21.46 1.83 14.19
CA ARG A 36 22.52 1.28 15.05
C ARG A 36 23.55 0.49 14.25
N GLU A 37 23.10 -0.27 13.25
CA GLU A 37 23.98 -1.06 12.41
C GLU A 37 24.49 -0.31 11.18
N GLN A 38 23.99 0.91 10.92
CA GLN A 38 24.23 1.66 9.69
C GLN A 38 23.96 0.83 8.43
N LYS A 39 22.89 0.04 8.45
CA LYS A 39 22.50 -0.85 7.35
C LYS A 39 21.16 -0.46 6.78
N GLN A 40 21.06 -0.63 5.47
CA GLN A 40 19.82 -0.54 4.72
C GLN A 40 19.60 -1.83 3.94
N LYS A 41 18.35 -2.31 3.93
CA LYS A 41 17.90 -3.40 3.06
C LYS A 41 16.73 -2.90 2.22
N THR A 42 16.78 -3.17 0.93
CA THR A 42 15.71 -2.81 -0.01
C THR A 42 15.02 -4.08 -0.46
N VAL A 43 13.70 -4.08 -0.40
CA VAL A 43 12.86 -5.19 -0.85
C VAL A 43 11.82 -4.65 -1.85
N PRO A 44 11.79 -5.17 -3.09
CA PRO A 44 10.79 -4.77 -4.06
C PRO A 44 9.42 -5.36 -3.68
N VAL A 45 8.38 -4.56 -3.86
CA VAL A 45 6.97 -4.98 -3.76
C VAL A 45 6.46 -5.14 -5.18
N LEU A 46 6.42 -6.37 -5.67
CA LEU A 46 5.86 -6.66 -6.98
C LEU A 46 4.35 -6.52 -6.96
N PHE A 47 3.76 -6.02 -8.04
CA PHE A 47 2.32 -5.92 -8.21
C PHE A 47 1.67 -7.29 -8.40
N LYS A 48 1.60 -8.06 -7.32
CA LYS A 48 0.96 -9.36 -7.26
C LYS A 48 -0.13 -9.35 -6.20
N THR A 49 -1.37 -9.53 -6.64
CA THR A 49 -2.52 -9.57 -5.74
C THR A 49 -2.40 -10.71 -4.73
N GLY A 50 -2.97 -10.51 -3.54
CA GLY A 50 -2.86 -11.47 -2.45
C GLY A 50 -1.66 -11.20 -1.53
N GLN A 51 -1.42 -12.15 -0.62
CA GLN A 51 -0.45 -11.99 0.45
C GLN A 51 0.96 -12.36 0.00
N GLN A 52 1.91 -11.54 0.40
CA GLN A 52 3.33 -11.76 0.16
C GLN A 52 4.10 -11.64 1.49
N LEU A 53 5.16 -12.44 1.63
CA LEU A 53 6.03 -12.47 2.80
C LEU A 53 7.27 -11.63 2.54
N SER A 54 7.63 -10.79 3.52
CA SER A 54 8.88 -10.03 3.49
C SER A 54 10.08 -10.96 3.66
N THR A 55 11.15 -10.74 2.91
CA THR A 55 12.45 -11.38 3.18
C THR A 55 13.05 -10.91 4.51
N GLU A 56 12.53 -9.83 5.08
CA GLU A 56 12.92 -9.26 6.37
C GLU A 56 11.88 -9.56 7.48
N ALA A 57 10.98 -10.53 7.27
CA ALA A 57 9.98 -10.90 8.27
C ALA A 57 10.61 -11.31 9.61
N GLY A 58 10.01 -10.86 10.71
CA GLY A 58 10.45 -11.07 12.08
C GLY A 58 11.54 -10.11 12.54
N LYS A 59 12.06 -9.22 11.67
CA LYS A 59 13.12 -8.28 12.00
C LYS A 59 12.55 -6.88 12.24
N GLY A 60 13.03 -6.24 13.30
CA GLY A 60 12.64 -4.88 13.68
C GLY A 60 13.64 -3.85 13.20
N PHE A 61 13.15 -2.77 12.59
CA PHE A 61 13.97 -1.68 12.03
C PHE A 61 13.69 -0.35 12.71
N ASP A 62 14.66 0.58 12.69
CA ASP A 62 14.46 1.90 13.31
C ASP A 62 13.44 2.72 12.54
N ARG A 63 13.45 2.62 11.21
CA ARG A 63 12.47 3.24 10.32
C ARG A 63 12.34 2.43 9.04
N ILE A 64 11.19 2.60 8.38
CA ILE A 64 10.92 2.04 7.07
C ILE A 64 10.57 3.18 6.13
N THR A 65 11.14 3.16 4.93
CA THR A 65 10.79 4.11 3.86
C THR A 65 10.16 3.35 2.70
N ILE A 66 9.03 3.86 2.20
CA ILE A 66 8.38 3.39 0.98
C ILE A 66 8.71 4.38 -0.13
N LYS A 67 9.39 3.89 -1.17
CA LYS A 67 9.76 4.68 -2.34
C LYS A 67 9.00 4.24 -3.59
N PRO A 68 8.88 5.10 -4.61
CA PRO A 68 8.37 4.73 -5.93
C PRO A 68 9.05 3.46 -6.43
N GLY A 69 8.24 2.52 -6.93
CA GLY A 69 8.77 1.40 -7.70
C GLY A 69 9.00 1.82 -9.16
N SER A 70 8.71 0.92 -10.08
CA SER A 70 8.78 1.18 -11.52
C SER A 70 7.68 2.13 -11.96
N ASP A 71 8.00 3.01 -12.90
CA ASP A 71 6.97 3.73 -13.65
C ASP A 71 6.17 2.77 -14.52
N VAL A 72 4.93 3.14 -14.80
CA VAL A 72 4.01 2.38 -15.66
C VAL A 72 3.79 3.15 -16.95
N ILE A 73 4.06 2.50 -18.08
CA ILE A 73 3.78 3.05 -19.40
C ILE A 73 2.33 2.71 -19.76
N SER A 74 1.47 3.71 -19.94
CA SER A 74 0.08 3.52 -20.33
C SER A 74 -0.53 4.80 -20.89
N THR A 75 -1.43 4.66 -21.87
CA THR A 75 -2.20 5.77 -22.43
C THR A 75 -3.32 6.26 -21.50
N GLN A 76 -3.68 5.45 -20.50
CA GLN A 76 -4.68 5.77 -19.49
C GLN A 76 -4.06 5.72 -18.09
N ARG A 77 -4.63 6.46 -17.15
CA ARG A 77 -4.19 6.42 -15.75
C ARG A 77 -4.35 4.99 -15.22
N PRO A 78 -3.28 4.35 -14.72
CA PRO A 78 -3.40 3.04 -14.08
C PRO A 78 -4.37 3.09 -12.89
N GLY A 79 -5.08 1.98 -12.67
CA GLY A 79 -6.04 1.87 -11.57
C GLY A 79 -5.40 2.05 -10.19
N GLU A 80 -6.21 2.49 -9.23
CA GLU A 80 -5.73 2.65 -7.86
C GLU A 80 -5.46 1.30 -7.18
N VAL A 81 -4.44 1.30 -6.33
CA VAL A 81 -3.99 0.10 -5.62
C VAL A 81 -3.95 0.39 -4.12
N ARG A 82 -4.33 -0.60 -3.32
CA ARG A 82 -4.17 -0.56 -1.86
C ARG A 82 -3.12 -1.58 -1.44
N LEU A 83 -2.11 -1.11 -0.70
CA LEU A 83 -1.08 -1.94 -0.08
C LEU A 83 -1.28 -1.96 1.42
N ASN A 84 -1.73 -3.09 1.96
CA ASN A 84 -1.84 -3.29 3.39
C ASN A 84 -0.54 -3.89 3.94
N LEU A 85 -0.01 -3.30 5.00
CA LEU A 85 1.21 -3.73 5.69
C LEU A 85 0.83 -4.40 7.01
N TYR A 86 1.48 -5.52 7.31
CA TYR A 86 1.17 -6.33 8.49
C TYR A 86 2.42 -6.69 9.29
N ARG A 87 2.22 -6.81 10.60
CA ARG A 87 3.13 -7.51 11.52
C ARG A 87 2.61 -8.93 11.76
N GLY A 88 3.51 -9.91 11.79
CA GLY A 88 3.20 -11.33 11.84
C GLY A 88 2.87 -11.94 10.47
N GLY A 89 2.58 -13.26 10.49
CA GLY A 89 2.29 -14.06 9.30
C GLY A 89 1.04 -14.94 9.44
N GLY A 90 0.54 -15.45 8.32
CA GLY A 90 -0.61 -16.36 8.29
C GLY A 90 -1.87 -15.76 8.91
N LYS A 91 -2.56 -16.55 9.75
CA LYS A 91 -3.81 -16.16 10.41
C LYS A 91 -3.64 -15.23 11.62
N GLN A 92 -2.41 -15.05 12.12
CA GLN A 92 -2.10 -14.24 13.31
C GLN A 92 -1.33 -12.97 12.97
N ARG A 93 -1.80 -12.25 11.95
CA ARG A 93 -1.21 -10.99 11.53
C ARG A 93 -2.04 -9.81 12.00
N VAL A 94 -1.37 -8.71 12.33
CA VAL A 94 -1.98 -7.45 12.73
C VAL A 94 -1.71 -6.42 11.64
N LEU A 95 -2.76 -5.78 11.13
CA LEU A 95 -2.64 -4.66 10.21
C LEU A 95 -2.00 -3.49 10.95
N ILE A 96 -0.91 -2.96 10.41
CA ILE A 96 -0.17 -1.84 11.01
C ILE A 96 -0.32 -0.55 10.21
N GLY A 97 -0.69 -0.66 8.94
CA GLY A 97 -1.02 0.47 8.10
C GLY A 97 -1.47 0.04 6.71
N SER A 98 -2.16 0.96 6.02
CA SER A 98 -2.57 0.80 4.65
C SER A 98 -2.06 1.97 3.83
N LEU A 99 -1.57 1.70 2.62
CA LEU A 99 -1.22 2.75 1.66
C LEU A 99 -2.24 2.73 0.54
N SER A 100 -2.84 3.90 0.25
CA SER A 100 -3.48 4.14 -1.04
C SER A 100 -2.39 4.57 -2.02
N ILE A 101 -2.37 3.93 -3.18
CA ILE A 101 -1.40 4.15 -4.24
C ILE A 101 -2.16 4.63 -5.46
N ARG A 102 -1.80 5.82 -5.91
CA ARG A 102 -2.35 6.44 -7.11
C ARG A 102 -1.22 6.84 -8.03
N TYR A 103 -1.45 6.64 -9.32
CA TYR A 103 -0.49 6.96 -10.36
C TYR A 103 -0.72 8.37 -10.89
N TYR A 104 0.36 9.13 -11.03
CA TYR A 104 0.35 10.50 -11.54
C TYR A 104 1.22 10.56 -12.79
N ARG A 105 0.71 11.25 -13.82
CA ARG A 105 1.40 11.39 -15.09
C ARG A 105 2.66 12.24 -14.90
N GLN A 106 3.79 11.71 -15.32
CA GLN A 106 5.06 12.42 -15.39
C GLN A 106 5.27 13.02 -16.78
N ASP A 107 5.09 12.19 -17.82
CA ASP A 107 5.23 12.53 -19.25
C ASP A 107 4.12 11.85 -20.08
N ASP A 108 4.17 11.95 -21.43
CA ASP A 108 3.06 11.64 -22.33
C ASP A 108 2.44 10.25 -22.13
N ASP A 109 3.18 9.21 -21.73
CA ASP A 109 2.57 7.93 -21.33
C ASP A 109 3.17 7.35 -20.04
N ASN A 110 3.98 8.15 -19.32
CA ASN A 110 4.71 7.65 -18.15
C ASN A 110 3.98 8.02 -16.85
N TRP A 111 3.67 7.02 -16.04
CA TRP A 111 2.93 7.19 -14.79
C TRP A 111 3.73 6.72 -13.57
N THR A 112 3.93 7.62 -12.61
CA THR A 112 4.69 7.33 -11.39
C THR A 112 3.76 7.10 -10.20
N PRO A 113 3.98 6.05 -9.39
CA PRO A 113 3.19 5.82 -8.19
C PRO A 113 3.48 6.87 -7.10
N ARG A 114 2.42 7.33 -6.44
CA ARG A 114 2.49 8.13 -5.21
C ARG A 114 1.62 7.50 -4.13
N TYR A 115 1.92 7.82 -2.89
CA TYR A 115 1.46 7.10 -1.72
C TYR A 115 0.75 8.00 -0.72
N MET A 116 -0.39 7.55 -0.22
CA MET A 116 -1.05 8.16 0.92
C MET A 116 -1.17 7.11 2.04
N LEU A 117 -0.66 7.43 3.23
CA LEU A 117 -0.85 6.59 4.40
C LEU A 117 -2.30 6.73 4.88
N VAL A 118 -3.05 5.64 4.81
CA VAL A 118 -4.41 5.51 5.34
C VAL A 118 -4.32 4.82 6.70
N GLN A 119 -4.63 5.56 7.76
CA GLN A 119 -4.72 5.02 9.11
C GLN A 119 -6.16 5.10 9.59
N GLU A 120 -6.85 3.96 9.54
CA GLU A 120 -8.14 3.83 10.21
C GLU A 120 -7.88 3.33 11.64
N PRO A 121 -8.26 4.09 12.68
CA PRO A 121 -8.16 3.59 14.04
C PRO A 121 -9.17 2.44 14.19
N ILE A 122 -8.66 1.21 14.29
CA ILE A 122 -9.51 0.08 14.66
C ILE A 122 -9.95 0.33 16.10
N VAL A 123 -11.25 0.47 16.33
CA VAL A 123 -11.82 0.65 17.66
C VAL A 123 -12.62 -0.59 18.06
N ILE A 124 -12.46 -1.04 19.29
CA ILE A 124 -13.30 -2.05 19.92
C ILE A 124 -14.22 -1.40 20.94
N ARG A 125 -15.40 -1.98 21.12
CA ARG A 125 -16.33 -1.54 22.17
C ARG A 125 -15.99 -2.28 23.46
N GLN A 126 -15.54 -1.58 24.50
CA GLN A 126 -15.35 -2.13 25.84
C GLN A 126 -16.35 -1.44 26.79
N GLY A 127 -17.39 -2.19 27.19
CA GLY A 127 -18.53 -1.60 27.92
C GLY A 127 -19.25 -0.56 27.06
N ASN A 128 -19.34 0.68 27.55
CA ASN A 128 -19.97 1.80 26.85
C ASN A 128 -18.97 2.77 26.18
N ARG A 129 -17.69 2.37 26.03
CA ARG A 129 -16.64 3.19 25.40
C ARG A 129 -16.08 2.50 24.16
N LEU A 130 -15.77 3.30 23.13
CA LEU A 130 -14.95 2.87 22.00
C LEU A 130 -13.48 3.08 22.38
N ILE A 131 -12.68 2.02 22.29
CA ILE A 131 -11.27 2.03 22.65
C ILE A 131 -10.46 1.60 21.43
N PRO A 132 -9.41 2.34 21.03
CA PRO A 132 -8.56 1.93 19.92
C PRO A 132 -7.89 0.59 20.20
N LEU A 133 -8.08 -0.41 19.34
CA LEU A 133 -7.48 -1.74 19.42
C LEU A 133 -5.94 -1.68 19.42
N ALA A 134 -5.35 -0.68 18.77
CA ALA A 134 -3.90 -0.43 18.81
C ALA A 134 -3.35 -0.26 20.25
N SER A 135 -4.17 0.21 21.19
CA SER A 135 -3.79 0.31 22.62
C SER A 135 -3.70 -1.05 23.32
N THR A 136 -4.34 -2.09 22.78
CA THR A 136 -4.46 -3.41 23.40
C THR A 136 -3.55 -4.49 22.81
N THR A 137 -3.12 -4.37 21.56
CA THR A 137 -2.33 -5.41 20.85
C THR A 137 -0.83 -5.10 20.73
N GLY A 138 -0.37 -3.94 21.20
CA GLY A 138 1.05 -3.56 21.17
C GLY A 138 1.61 -3.30 19.76
N ALA A 139 0.77 -3.33 18.73
CA ALA A 139 1.11 -2.85 17.40
C ALA A 139 0.77 -1.36 17.33
N GLY A 140 1.76 -0.50 17.54
CA GLY A 140 1.61 0.94 17.41
C GLY A 140 1.23 1.33 15.98
N ASN A 141 0.45 2.41 15.83
CA ASN A 141 0.19 3.02 14.54
C ASN A 141 1.51 3.48 13.90
N LEU A 142 1.62 3.40 12.57
CA LEU A 142 2.73 4.01 11.85
C LEU A 142 2.71 5.53 12.05
N VAL A 143 3.84 6.12 12.42
CA VAL A 143 4.00 7.56 12.53
C VAL A 143 4.81 8.01 11.33
N LEU A 144 4.27 8.91 10.51
CA LEU A 144 5.04 9.52 9.42
C LEU A 144 6.16 10.37 10.00
N VAL A 145 7.36 10.19 9.45
CA VAL A 145 8.56 10.94 9.82
C VAL A 145 9.22 11.48 8.55
N GLY A 146 9.90 12.62 8.67
CA GLY A 146 10.55 13.29 7.55
C GLY A 146 9.81 14.54 7.08
N ASN A 147 10.41 15.22 6.09
CA ASN A 147 9.99 16.56 5.65
C ASN A 147 9.33 16.56 4.26
N ASN A 148 9.03 15.39 3.70
CA ASN A 148 8.38 15.32 2.40
C ASN A 148 6.95 15.84 2.52
N LEU A 149 6.56 16.72 1.60
CA LEU A 149 5.21 17.27 1.56
C LEU A 149 4.37 16.48 0.56
N PRO A 150 3.09 16.24 0.86
CA PRO A 150 2.18 15.64 -0.10
C PRO A 150 1.86 16.63 -1.21
N ASN A 151 1.32 16.11 -2.33
CA ASN A 151 0.61 16.95 -3.30
C ASN A 151 -0.73 17.45 -2.73
N ALA A 152 -1.46 18.24 -3.53
CA ALA A 152 -2.77 18.80 -3.14
C ALA A 152 -3.83 17.74 -2.77
N GLU A 153 -3.66 16.49 -3.21
CA GLU A 153 -4.56 15.37 -2.90
C GLU A 153 -4.11 14.53 -1.69
N GLY A 154 -3.02 14.89 -1.02
CA GLY A 154 -2.51 14.16 0.14
C GLY A 154 -1.55 13.00 -0.18
N TYR A 155 -1.11 12.86 -1.44
CA TYR A 155 -0.19 11.80 -1.87
C TYR A 155 1.26 12.28 -1.90
N TYR A 156 2.13 11.52 -1.24
CA TYR A 156 3.57 11.72 -1.14
C TYR A 156 4.31 10.93 -2.22
N SER A 157 5.45 11.43 -2.71
CA SER A 157 6.34 10.65 -3.58
C SER A 157 7.02 9.50 -2.83
N GLU A 158 7.33 9.70 -1.55
CA GLU A 158 7.85 8.66 -0.66
C GLU A 158 7.32 8.86 0.76
N LEU A 159 7.19 7.78 1.52
CA LEU A 159 6.74 7.81 2.92
C LEU A 159 7.81 7.19 3.80
N THR A 160 8.28 7.89 4.81
CA THR A 160 9.08 7.28 5.89
C THR A 160 8.22 7.19 7.14
N PHE A 161 8.25 6.05 7.83
CA PHE A 161 7.50 5.86 9.07
C PHE A 161 8.21 5.01 10.12
N THR A 162 7.78 5.18 11.37
CA THR A 162 8.19 4.40 12.54
C THR A 162 6.98 3.88 13.32
N GLN A 163 7.13 2.86 14.17
CA GLN A 163 6.11 2.42 15.15
C GLN A 163 6.41 3.02 16.53
N GLY A 164 6.14 4.31 16.70
CA GLY A 164 6.39 5.01 17.97
C GLY A 164 7.86 5.04 18.35
N LEU A 165 8.18 4.65 19.60
CA LEU A 165 9.55 4.56 20.13
C LEU A 165 10.19 3.17 19.91
N ASP A 166 9.40 2.19 19.46
CA ASP A 166 9.84 0.82 19.26
C ASP A 166 10.34 0.59 17.83
N LYS A 167 10.96 -0.58 17.62
CA LYS A 167 11.31 -1.05 16.28
C LYS A 167 10.05 -1.26 15.45
N THR A 168 10.15 -0.91 14.18
CA THR A 168 9.09 -1.08 13.17
C THR A 168 9.26 -2.44 12.50
N PHE A 169 8.17 -3.21 12.44
CA PHE A 169 8.13 -4.53 11.80
C PHE A 169 7.17 -4.49 10.61
N VAL A 170 7.62 -4.95 9.43
CA VAL A 170 6.76 -5.21 8.28
C VAL A 170 7.09 -6.63 7.81
N ASP A 171 6.26 -7.57 8.21
CA ASP A 171 6.52 -9.00 8.01
C ASP A 171 5.82 -9.53 6.78
N THR A 172 4.62 -9.04 6.50
CA THR A 172 3.84 -9.40 5.32
C THR A 172 3.13 -8.19 4.74
N TRP A 173 2.80 -8.25 3.45
CA TRP A 173 1.94 -7.25 2.81
C TRP A 173 0.88 -7.93 1.93
N GLN A 174 -0.17 -7.17 1.62
CA GLN A 174 -1.22 -7.62 0.74
C GLN A 174 -1.65 -6.50 -0.20
N ILE A 175 -1.79 -6.84 -1.48
CA ILE A 175 -2.13 -5.91 -2.56
C ILE A 175 -3.56 -6.16 -3.01
N PHE A 176 -4.33 -5.07 -3.15
CA PHE A 176 -5.69 -5.06 -3.67
C PHE A 176 -5.83 -4.01 -4.77
N ARG A 177 -6.54 -4.34 -5.85
CA ARG A 177 -7.05 -3.33 -6.78
C ARG A 177 -8.24 -2.63 -6.14
N VAL A 178 -8.28 -1.31 -6.20
CA VAL A 178 -9.45 -0.52 -5.81
C VAL A 178 -10.35 -0.43 -7.06
N ARG A 179 -11.58 -0.91 -6.93
CA ARG A 179 -12.60 -0.82 -7.99
C ARG A 179 -13.28 0.54 -7.96
#